data_AF-A0A1S6HWH7-F1
#
_entry.id   AF-A0A1S6HWH7-F1
#
_cell.length_a   1.000
_cell.length_b   1.000
_cell.length_c   1.000
_cell.angle_alpha   90.00
_cell.angle_beta   90.00
_cell.angle_gamma   90.00
#
_symmetry.space_group_name_H-M   'P 1'
#
loop_
_entity.id
_entity.type
_entity.pdbx_description
1 polymer ?
#
loop_
_entity_poly.entity_id
_entity_poly.type
_entity_poly.pdbx_seq_one_letter_code
_entity_poly.pdbx_strand_id
1 'polypeptide(L)'
;MPTEKEQTIEELQQGLPITIVADGQFSDSLKPLLAQLEMWINFQALKADWYGNEDLILSFDFTLVRSLEEKIQQITEVSVESWVVESGYAYHYESSCLTTIAFIAVDDLVQGGVGIEQAIKARLTAVANAIALKHGLLALE
;
A
#
# COMPACT_ATOMS: atom_id res chain seq x y z
N MET A 1 17.96 38.30 4.09
CA MET A 1 17.94 37.25 5.13
C MET A 1 16.58 36.57 5.05
N PRO A 2 16.54 35.22 5.11
CA PRO A 2 15.41 34.45 4.60
C PRO A 2 14.19 34.55 5.52
N THR A 3 13.04 34.68 4.89
CA THR A 3 11.69 34.58 5.45
C THR A 3 11.44 33.14 5.85
N GLU A 4 11.21 32.89 7.14
CA GLU A 4 10.58 31.65 7.61
C GLU A 4 9.21 31.54 6.93
N LYS A 5 9.04 30.56 6.06
CA LYS A 5 7.73 30.23 5.50
C LYS A 5 6.99 29.46 6.59
N GLU A 6 5.89 30.03 7.08
CA GLU A 6 4.90 29.32 7.88
C GLU A 6 4.38 28.14 7.04
N GLN A 7 4.73 26.92 7.46
CA GLN A 7 4.19 25.69 6.90
C GLN A 7 2.71 25.60 7.29
N THR A 8 1.83 25.40 6.31
CA THR A 8 0.39 25.31 6.55
C THR A 8 0.06 24.01 7.30
N ILE A 9 -1.03 23.99 8.07
CA ILE A 9 -1.48 22.82 8.84
C ILE A 9 -1.73 21.59 7.93
N GLU A 10 -1.96 21.80 6.63
CA GLU A 10 -2.03 20.75 5.61
C GLU A 10 -0.68 20.08 5.33
N GLU A 11 0.45 20.81 5.44
CA GLU A 11 1.81 20.24 5.32
C GLU A 11 2.26 19.48 6.59
N LEU A 12 1.59 19.73 7.73
CA LEU A 12 1.86 19.08 9.03
C LEU A 12 1.03 17.82 9.26
N GLN A 13 0.08 17.48 8.38
CA GLN A 13 -0.52 16.16 8.35
C GLN A 13 0.46 15.20 7.67
N GLN A 14 1.48 14.78 8.41
CA GLN A 14 2.29 13.63 8.03
C GLN A 14 1.34 12.43 7.97
N GLY A 15 0.83 12.13 6.77
CA GLY A 15 0.06 10.93 6.51
C GLY A 15 0.86 9.71 6.98
N LEU A 16 0.16 8.68 7.42
CA LEU A 16 0.85 7.44 7.79
C LEU A 16 1.63 6.91 6.57
N PRO A 17 2.82 6.31 6.75
CA PRO A 17 3.65 5.84 5.63
C PRO A 17 2.95 4.82 4.72
N ILE A 18 1.96 4.11 5.24
CA ILE A 18 1.14 3.18 4.47
C ILE A 18 -0.24 3.78 4.27
N THR A 19 -0.66 3.97 3.03
CA THR A 19 -1.98 4.47 2.65
C THR A 19 -2.77 3.42 1.87
N ILE A 20 -4.10 3.41 2.02
CA ILE A 20 -4.98 2.50 1.29
C ILE A 20 -6.17 3.25 0.70
N VAL A 21 -6.25 3.22 -0.62
CA VAL A 21 -7.37 3.75 -1.39
C VAL A 21 -8.06 2.65 -2.18
N ALA A 22 -9.21 2.96 -2.77
CA ALA A 22 -9.88 2.10 -3.74
C ALA A 22 -10.00 2.86 -5.06
N ASP A 23 -9.94 2.11 -6.16
CA ASP A 23 -10.20 2.65 -7.49
C ASP A 23 -11.60 3.30 -7.57
N GLY A 24 -11.76 4.32 -8.42
CA GLY A 24 -12.98 5.12 -8.49
C GLY A 24 -14.25 4.35 -8.88
N GLN A 25 -14.12 3.09 -9.28
CA GLN A 25 -15.24 2.18 -9.53
C GLN A 25 -15.87 1.60 -8.25
N PHE A 26 -15.23 1.74 -7.10
CA PHE A 26 -15.76 1.25 -5.82
C PHE A 26 -16.74 2.24 -5.16
N SER A 27 -17.71 1.70 -4.43
CA SER A 27 -18.68 2.49 -3.68
C SER A 27 -18.03 3.17 -2.47
N ASP A 28 -18.49 4.38 -2.13
CA ASP A 28 -18.13 5.08 -0.90
C ASP A 28 -18.38 4.27 0.38
N SER A 29 -19.26 3.28 0.32
CA SER A 29 -19.52 2.34 1.43
C SER A 29 -18.28 1.52 1.85
N LEU A 30 -17.23 1.46 1.02
CA LEU A 30 -15.96 0.83 1.34
C LEU A 30 -15.04 1.69 2.20
N LYS A 31 -15.25 3.01 2.29
CA LYS A 31 -14.38 3.93 3.06
C LYS A 31 -14.10 3.46 4.49
N PRO A 32 -15.09 2.98 5.28
CA PRO A 32 -14.81 2.46 6.62
C PRO A 32 -13.86 1.26 6.62
N LEU A 33 -13.98 0.34 5.64
CA LEU A 33 -13.08 -0.80 5.52
C LEU A 33 -11.66 -0.36 5.14
N LEU A 34 -11.52 0.58 4.20
CA LEU A 34 -10.22 1.12 3.81
C LEU A 34 -9.49 1.73 5.00
N ALA A 35 -10.18 2.56 5.79
CA ALA A 35 -9.64 3.16 7.01
C ALA A 35 -9.24 2.09 8.04
N GLN A 36 -10.02 1.03 8.20
CA GLN A 36 -9.69 -0.09 9.10
C GLN A 36 -8.44 -0.86 8.64
N LEU A 37 -8.31 -1.13 7.34
CA LEU A 37 -7.15 -1.81 6.77
C LEU A 37 -5.89 -0.94 6.89
N GLU A 38 -6.00 0.35 6.62
CA GLU A 38 -4.89 1.31 6.72
C GLU A 38 -4.40 1.41 8.16
N MET A 39 -5.31 1.60 9.11
CA MET A 39 -4.98 1.62 10.53
C MET A 39 -4.34 0.29 10.97
N TRP A 40 -4.90 -0.84 10.53
CA TRP A 40 -4.40 -2.16 10.90
C TRP A 40 -2.97 -2.39 10.40
N ILE A 41 -2.66 -2.09 9.13
CA ILE A 41 -1.33 -2.37 8.58
C ILE A 41 -0.27 -1.43 9.17
N ASN A 42 -0.60 -0.15 9.38
CA ASN A 42 0.29 0.78 10.07
C ASN A 42 0.56 0.35 11.51
N PHE A 43 -0.44 -0.21 12.19
CA PHE A 43 -0.24 -0.78 13.52
C PHE A 43 0.67 -2.01 13.50
N GLN A 44 0.58 -2.88 12.48
CA GLN A 44 1.54 -3.98 12.34
C GLN A 44 2.96 -3.46 12.09
N ALA A 45 3.13 -2.46 11.23
CA ALA A 45 4.42 -1.84 10.96
C ALA A 45 5.03 -1.21 12.23
N LEU A 46 4.20 -0.52 13.01
CA LEU A 46 4.60 0.02 14.30
C LEU A 46 5.00 -1.08 15.29
N LYS A 47 4.23 -2.17 15.39
CA LYS A 47 4.57 -3.34 16.22
C LYS A 47 5.90 -3.98 15.81
N ALA A 48 6.19 -3.97 14.51
CA ALA A 48 7.41 -4.51 13.92
C ALA A 48 8.60 -3.51 13.96
N ASP A 49 8.44 -2.37 14.64
CA ASP A 49 9.45 -1.31 14.79
C ASP A 49 9.90 -0.67 13.46
N TRP A 50 9.04 -0.67 12.44
CA TRP A 50 9.38 -0.08 11.13
C TRP A 50 9.59 1.43 11.19
N TYR A 51 9.00 2.09 12.18
CA TYR A 51 9.07 3.55 12.34
C TYR A 51 10.13 3.99 13.36
N GLY A 52 10.93 3.06 13.89
CA GLY A 52 11.99 3.36 14.87
C GLY A 52 13.23 4.03 14.26
N ASN A 53 13.43 3.92 12.93
CA ASN A 53 14.54 4.53 12.20
C ASN A 53 14.05 5.58 11.20
N GLU A 54 14.22 6.85 11.53
CA GLU A 54 13.80 7.97 10.67
C GLU A 54 14.59 8.06 9.35
N ASP A 55 15.78 7.46 9.26
CA ASP A 55 16.58 7.41 8.03
C ASP A 55 16.04 6.37 7.01
N LEU A 56 15.14 5.49 7.44
CA LEU A 56 14.60 4.39 6.63
C LEU A 56 13.12 4.15 6.94
N ILE A 57 12.27 5.00 6.36
CA ILE A 57 10.82 4.82 6.40
C ILE A 57 10.37 4.30 5.02
N LEU A 58 9.86 3.08 4.99
CA LEU A 58 9.24 2.52 3.78
C LEU A 58 7.79 3.02 3.68
N SER A 59 7.45 3.57 2.52
CA SER A 59 6.09 4.04 2.22
C SER A 59 5.39 3.09 1.27
N PHE A 60 4.07 2.98 1.40
CA PHE A 60 3.25 2.08 0.57
C PHE A 60 1.94 2.75 0.18
N ASP A 61 1.71 2.86 -1.12
CA ASP A 61 0.48 3.36 -1.71
C ASP A 61 -0.32 2.19 -2.27
N PHE A 62 -1.25 1.67 -1.46
CA PHE A 62 -2.11 0.57 -1.87
C PHE A 62 -3.39 1.08 -2.53
N THR A 63 -3.73 0.51 -3.68
CA THR A 63 -5.02 0.73 -4.34
C THR A 63 -5.75 -0.60 -4.48
N LEU A 64 -6.93 -0.71 -3.86
CA LEU A 64 -7.85 -1.81 -4.13
C LEU A 64 -8.45 -1.64 -5.53
N VAL A 65 -8.33 -2.67 -6.35
CA VAL A 65 -8.84 -2.73 -7.73
C VAL A 65 -9.77 -3.93 -7.86
N ARG A 66 -10.73 -3.90 -8.78
CA ARG A 66 -11.59 -5.07 -9.01
C ARG A 66 -10.70 -6.25 -9.42
N SER A 67 -9.97 -6.10 -10.52
CA SER A 67 -9.11 -7.14 -11.05
C SER A 67 -7.79 -6.53 -11.53
N LEU A 68 -6.75 -7.35 -11.67
CA LEU A 68 -5.45 -6.86 -12.11
C LEU A 68 -5.40 -6.63 -13.62
N GLU A 69 -6.24 -7.29 -14.41
CA GLU A 69 -6.18 -7.28 -15.88
C GLU A 69 -6.22 -5.86 -16.46
N GLU A 70 -7.08 -5.00 -15.91
CA GLU A 70 -7.22 -3.61 -16.34
C GLU A 70 -5.98 -2.77 -16.00
N LYS A 71 -5.34 -3.03 -14.84
CA LYS A 71 -4.14 -2.31 -14.42
C LYS A 71 -2.88 -2.84 -15.08
N ILE A 72 -2.79 -4.15 -15.30
CA ILE A 72 -1.67 -4.78 -16.00
C ILE A 72 -1.57 -4.23 -17.41
N GLN A 73 -2.67 -4.07 -18.16
CA GLN A 73 -2.60 -3.45 -19.49
C GLN A 73 -1.99 -2.04 -19.44
N GLN A 74 -2.40 -1.21 -18.48
CA GLN A 74 -1.84 0.13 -18.28
C GLN A 74 -0.35 0.10 -17.88
N ILE A 75 0.04 -0.84 -17.01
CA ILE A 75 1.44 -1.05 -16.59
C ILE A 75 2.30 -1.49 -17.78
N THR A 76 1.77 -2.38 -18.63
CA THR A 76 2.50 -2.99 -19.75
C THR A 76 2.83 -1.98 -20.85
N GLU A 77 2.01 -0.94 -21.01
CA GLU A 77 2.25 0.16 -21.94
C GLU A 77 3.34 1.13 -21.48
N VAL A 78 3.61 1.20 -20.17
CA VAL A 78 4.49 2.23 -19.57
C VAL A 78 5.88 1.68 -19.23
N SER A 79 6.00 0.51 -18.59
CA SER A 79 7.26 -0.23 -18.41
C SER A 79 7.03 -1.53 -17.61
N VAL A 80 7.15 -2.69 -18.26
CA VAL A 80 6.90 -4.01 -17.62
C VAL A 80 8.03 -4.41 -16.66
N GLU A 81 9.27 -4.00 -16.95
CA GLU A 81 10.46 -4.55 -16.29
C GLU A 81 10.58 -4.21 -14.80
N SER A 82 9.79 -3.25 -14.32
CA SER A 82 9.86 -2.76 -12.94
C SER A 82 8.75 -3.26 -12.02
N TRP A 83 7.75 -3.98 -12.55
CA TRP A 83 6.60 -4.47 -11.78
C TRP A 83 6.73 -5.96 -11.46
N VAL A 84 6.41 -6.32 -10.22
CA VAL A 84 6.20 -7.70 -9.79
C VAL A 84 4.70 -7.97 -9.83
N VAL A 85 4.31 -9.04 -10.53
CA VAL A 85 2.90 -9.44 -10.67
C VAL A 85 2.73 -10.85 -10.13
N GLU A 86 1.85 -10.99 -9.15
CA GLU A 86 1.52 -12.23 -8.47
C GLU A 86 0.01 -12.47 -8.49
N SER A 87 -0.43 -13.66 -8.07
CA SER A 87 -1.85 -13.97 -7.98
C SER A 87 -2.56 -13.04 -6.98
N GLY A 88 -3.30 -12.06 -7.49
CA GLY A 88 -4.16 -11.17 -6.70
C GLY A 88 -3.54 -9.83 -6.29
N TYR A 89 -2.26 -9.59 -6.60
CA TYR A 89 -1.65 -8.27 -6.43
C TYR A 89 -0.52 -8.01 -7.43
N ALA A 90 -0.23 -6.73 -7.67
CA ALA A 90 0.93 -6.29 -8.43
C ALA A 90 1.56 -5.09 -7.71
N TYR A 91 2.89 -4.98 -7.73
CA TYR A 91 3.58 -3.86 -7.09
C TYR A 91 4.85 -3.43 -7.81
N HIS A 92 5.21 -2.17 -7.61
CA HIS A 92 6.43 -1.56 -8.07
C HIS A 92 7.07 -0.80 -6.91
N TYR A 93 8.36 -1.01 -6.70
CA TYR A 93 9.13 -0.29 -5.68
C TYR A 93 10.06 0.73 -6.32
N GLU A 94 9.92 2.00 -5.89
CA GLU A 94 10.73 3.12 -6.33
C GLU A 94 11.77 3.45 -5.24
N SER A 95 13.00 2.99 -5.44
CA SER A 95 14.07 3.13 -4.44
C SER A 95 14.51 4.57 -4.19
N SER A 96 14.26 5.51 -5.11
CA SER A 96 14.64 6.92 -4.96
C SER A 96 13.83 7.65 -3.89
N CYS A 97 12.62 7.18 -3.59
CA CYS A 97 11.71 7.77 -2.61
C CYS A 97 11.27 6.77 -1.52
N LEU A 98 11.75 5.53 -1.57
CA LEU A 98 11.38 4.43 -0.67
C LEU A 98 9.87 4.10 -0.70
N THR A 99 9.19 4.40 -1.80
CA THR A 99 7.75 4.17 -1.95
C THR A 99 7.46 2.94 -2.80
N THR A 100 6.48 2.16 -2.35
CA THR A 100 5.93 1.04 -3.11
C THR A 100 4.52 1.39 -3.57
N ILE A 101 4.28 1.35 -4.88
CA ILE A 101 2.94 1.47 -5.45
C ILE A 101 2.41 0.05 -5.65
N ALA A 102 1.22 -0.24 -5.15
CA ALA A 102 0.66 -1.59 -5.22
C ALA A 102 -0.84 -1.62 -5.54
N PHE A 103 -1.21 -2.54 -6.41
CA PHE A 103 -2.59 -2.87 -6.75
C PHE A 103 -3.00 -4.18 -6.10
N ILE A 104 -4.11 -4.18 -5.37
CA ILE A 104 -4.66 -5.37 -4.72
C ILE A 104 -5.99 -5.70 -5.39
N ALA A 105 -6.06 -6.79 -6.14
CA ALA A 105 -7.33 -7.26 -6.71
C ALA A 105 -8.26 -7.78 -5.62
N VAL A 106 -9.57 -7.71 -5.84
CA VAL A 106 -10.56 -8.22 -4.88
C VAL A 106 -11.66 -9.07 -5.52
N ASP A 107 -11.82 -9.07 -6.84
CA ASP A 107 -12.95 -9.73 -7.52
C ASP A 107 -12.95 -11.25 -7.29
N ASP A 108 -11.76 -11.86 -7.26
CA ASP A 108 -11.59 -13.28 -6.99
C ASP A 108 -11.88 -13.65 -5.51
N LEU A 109 -11.77 -12.68 -4.59
CA LEU A 109 -12.10 -12.86 -3.18
C LEU A 109 -13.61 -12.83 -2.92
N VAL A 110 -14.35 -12.03 -3.71
CA VAL A 110 -15.80 -11.91 -3.59
C VAL A 110 -16.50 -13.22 -4.00
N GLN A 111 -15.93 -13.97 -4.94
CA GLN A 111 -16.47 -15.25 -5.41
C GLN A 111 -16.31 -16.39 -4.38
N GLY A 112 -15.45 -16.22 -3.36
CA GLY A 112 -15.15 -17.25 -2.35
C GLY A 112 -16.00 -17.23 -1.08
N GLY A 113 -16.77 -16.16 -0.81
CA GLY A 113 -17.51 -16.00 0.46
C GLY A 113 -16.64 -15.59 1.66
N VAL A 114 -17.24 -15.53 2.86
CA VAL A 114 -16.72 -14.96 4.14
C VAL A 114 -15.20 -15.04 4.29
N GLY A 115 -14.53 -13.88 4.46
CA GLY A 115 -13.07 -13.79 4.65
C GLY A 115 -12.35 -12.76 3.79
N ILE A 116 -13.08 -11.95 3.01
CA ILE A 116 -12.52 -10.94 2.11
C ILE A 116 -11.53 -10.02 2.81
N GLU A 117 -11.86 -9.51 4.00
CA GLU A 117 -10.95 -8.64 4.77
C GLU A 117 -9.63 -9.35 5.09
N GLN A 118 -9.68 -10.60 5.58
CA GLN A 118 -8.46 -11.36 5.89
C GLN A 118 -7.63 -11.66 4.65
N ALA A 119 -8.29 -11.91 3.52
CA ALA A 119 -7.59 -12.13 2.25
C ALA A 119 -6.95 -10.84 1.71
N ILE A 120 -7.61 -9.68 1.87
CA ILE A 120 -7.00 -8.37 1.54
C ILE A 120 -5.79 -8.14 2.45
N LYS A 121 -5.92 -8.34 3.76
CA LYS A 121 -4.82 -8.24 4.73
C LYS A 121 -3.63 -9.09 4.33
N ALA A 122 -3.87 -10.35 3.96
CA ALA A 122 -2.81 -11.25 3.51
C ALA A 122 -2.08 -10.72 2.26
N ARG A 123 -2.80 -10.14 1.30
CA ARG A 123 -2.19 -9.54 0.08
C ARG A 123 -1.39 -8.28 0.41
N LEU A 124 -1.92 -7.41 1.27
CA LEU A 124 -1.22 -6.21 1.74
C LEU A 124 0.10 -6.59 2.44
N THR A 125 0.03 -7.54 3.38
CA THR A 125 1.20 -8.05 4.10
C THR A 125 2.21 -8.73 3.19
N ALA A 126 1.76 -9.47 2.17
CA ALA A 126 2.67 -10.09 1.20
C ALA A 126 3.51 -9.05 0.45
N VAL A 127 2.88 -7.99 -0.05
CA VAL A 127 3.60 -6.89 -0.71
C VAL A 127 4.52 -6.17 0.26
N ALA A 128 4.03 -5.81 1.44
CA ALA A 128 4.81 -5.10 2.45
C ALA A 128 6.06 -5.88 2.85
N ASN A 129 5.91 -7.17 3.15
CA ASN A 129 7.00 -8.05 3.56
C ASN A 129 8.00 -8.31 2.44
N ALA A 130 7.56 -8.37 1.17
CA ALA A 130 8.45 -8.54 0.03
C ALA A 130 9.46 -7.40 -0.12
N ILE A 131 9.08 -6.18 0.31
CA ILE A 131 9.99 -5.03 0.34
C ILE A 131 10.75 -4.99 1.67
N ALA A 132 10.06 -5.11 2.81
CA ALA A 132 10.66 -5.04 4.14
C ALA A 132 11.86 -5.98 4.32
N LEU A 133 11.76 -7.22 3.85
CA LEU A 133 12.83 -8.22 3.94
C LEU A 133 14.09 -7.80 3.16
N LYS A 134 13.95 -7.05 2.06
CA LYS A 134 15.10 -6.53 1.29
C LYS A 134 15.86 -5.43 2.04
N HIS A 135 15.18 -4.77 2.98
CA HIS A 135 15.71 -3.71 3.81
C HIS A 135 16.08 -4.18 5.23
N GLY A 136 15.99 -5.49 5.51
CA GLY A 136 16.32 -6.06 6.81
C GLY A 136 15.30 -5.76 7.92
N LEU A 137 14.08 -5.36 7.56
CA LEU A 137 13.00 -5.09 8.50
C LEU A 137 12.26 -6.39 8.87
N LEU A 138 11.63 -6.40 10.05
CA LEU A 138 10.81 -7.53 10.52
C LEU A 138 9.55 -7.67 9.67
N ALA A 139 9.10 -8.90 9.43
CA ALA A 139 7.87 -9.16 8.70
C ALA A 139 6.63 -8.79 9.54
N LEU A 140 5.59 -8.28 8.88
CA LEU A 140 4.27 -8.04 9.45
C LEU A 140 3.47 -9.34 9.58
N GLU A 141 2.58 -9.40 10.58
CA GLU A 141 1.68 -10.53 10.91
C GLU A 141 0.23 -10.30 10.45
#